data_AF-A0A2P1DNQ9-F1
#
_entry.id   AF-A0A2P1DNQ9-F1
#
_cell.length_a   1.000
_cell.length_b   1.000
_cell.length_c   1.000
_cell.angle_alpha   90.00
_cell.angle_beta   90.00
_cell.angle_gamma   90.00
#
_symmetry.space_group_name_H-M   'P 1'
#
loop_
_entity.id
_entity.type
_entity.pdbx_description
1 polymer ?
#
loop_
_entity_poly.entity_id
_entity_poly.type
_entity_poly.pdbx_seq_one_letter_code
_entity_poly.pdbx_strand_id
1 'polypeptide(L)'
;MSEGASGECTIYEELTQKDEEENTSDDDESRVCGVCGDQARGYHFNALTCEGCKGFFRRAIQRSMQLHCPFMNNCAITKNNRRSCQACRFNKCQSIGMRRDMVMSERDVLERRMRIKKRKMFDVPTQLSSQQEETIQELLCGHHSTFDSEFSRFSGFRPMDRIILSVSEYNQPTSKPFQPLTNCSTGTCTESSKSATDPRTSSHANSSSHTGGGQ
;
A
#
# COMPACT_ATOMS: atom_id res chain seq x y z
N MET A 1 20.66 -24.26 -38.08
CA MET A 1 19.88 -25.43 -38.53
C MET A 1 19.47 -26.16 -37.26
N SER A 2 18.33 -25.74 -36.68
CA SER A 2 16.98 -26.33 -36.85
C SER A 2 16.78 -27.41 -35.78
N GLU A 3 16.11 -27.08 -34.67
CA GLU A 3 14.64 -27.16 -34.45
C GLU A 3 14.14 -28.57 -34.18
N GLY A 4 13.33 -28.72 -33.14
CA GLY A 4 12.60 -29.94 -32.80
C GLY A 4 11.91 -29.83 -31.44
N ALA A 5 10.65 -29.40 -31.46
CA ALA A 5 9.78 -29.15 -30.31
C ALA A 5 8.76 -30.29 -30.08
N SER A 6 8.38 -30.48 -28.81
CA SER A 6 7.11 -31.07 -28.32
C SER A 6 7.10 -30.79 -26.80
N GLY A 7 6.13 -30.15 -26.14
CA GLY A 7 4.70 -30.04 -26.41
C GLY A 7 3.94 -30.94 -25.44
N GLU A 8 3.68 -30.46 -24.21
CA GLU A 8 2.58 -30.80 -23.26
C GLU A 8 2.95 -30.26 -21.85
N CYS A 9 2.25 -29.27 -21.28
CA CYS A 9 0.94 -29.27 -20.61
C CYS A 9 1.03 -29.56 -19.10
N THR A 10 0.80 -28.52 -18.27
CA THR A 10 0.10 -28.51 -16.95
C THR A 10 0.34 -27.12 -16.33
N ILE A 11 -0.46 -26.07 -16.57
CA ILE A 11 -1.77 -25.77 -15.95
C ILE A 11 -1.91 -26.22 -14.48
N TYR A 12 -0.99 -25.87 -13.58
CA TYR A 12 -1.16 -26.14 -12.14
C TYR A 12 -0.47 -25.10 -11.21
N GLU A 13 -0.58 -23.80 -11.50
CA GLU A 13 -0.08 -22.76 -10.57
C GLU A 13 -0.98 -21.53 -10.41
N GLU A 14 -2.29 -21.66 -10.69
CA GLU A 14 -3.24 -20.54 -10.50
C GLU A 14 -4.54 -20.95 -9.80
N LEU A 15 -4.45 -21.82 -8.79
CA LEU A 15 -5.57 -22.14 -7.89
C LEU A 15 -5.10 -22.28 -6.43
N THR A 16 -4.54 -21.21 -5.84
CA THR A 16 -4.49 -21.04 -4.37
C THR A 16 -4.68 -19.57 -3.93
N GLN A 17 -5.47 -18.79 -4.68
CA GLN A 17 -5.84 -17.42 -4.29
C GLN A 17 -7.34 -17.17 -4.51
N LYS A 18 -8.15 -18.06 -3.97
CA LYS A 18 -9.52 -17.76 -3.53
C LYS A 18 -9.68 -18.41 -2.17
N ASP A 19 -10.47 -17.75 -1.31
CA ASP A 19 -10.72 -18.06 0.10
C ASP A 19 -9.60 -17.45 0.98
N GLU A 20 -9.75 -16.32 1.66
CA GLU A 20 -10.86 -15.88 2.51
C GLU A 20 -10.93 -14.34 2.57
N GLU A 21 -11.79 -13.71 1.78
CA GLU A 21 -12.50 -12.50 2.24
C GLU A 21 -13.93 -12.93 2.58
N GLU A 22 -14.04 -13.79 3.59
CA GLU A 22 -15.32 -13.99 4.26
C GLU A 22 -15.50 -12.86 5.27
N ASN A 23 -16.33 -11.92 4.85
CA ASN A 23 -17.03 -10.97 5.67
C ASN A 23 -17.82 -11.72 6.77
N THR A 24 -17.24 -11.83 7.97
CA THR A 24 -18.02 -12.20 9.16
C THR A 24 -18.62 -10.93 9.77
N SER A 25 -19.92 -10.80 9.52
CA SER A 25 -20.86 -9.92 10.20
C SER A 25 -20.79 -10.06 11.72
N ASP A 26 -20.82 -8.92 12.41
CA ASP A 26 -21.36 -8.69 13.76
C ASP A 26 -21.09 -9.75 14.83
N ASP A 27 -19.81 -9.88 15.20
CA ASP A 27 -19.44 -10.01 16.60
C ASP A 27 -18.21 -9.10 16.81
N ASP A 28 -18.43 -7.90 17.38
CA ASP A 28 -17.39 -7.15 18.08
C ASP A 28 -17.03 -7.93 19.37
N GLU A 29 -16.67 -9.19 19.20
CA GLU A 29 -16.12 -10.03 20.23
C GLU A 29 -14.78 -9.40 20.54
N SER A 30 -14.81 -8.57 21.58
CA SER A 30 -13.71 -7.70 21.97
C SER A 30 -12.39 -8.47 21.89
N ARG A 31 -11.56 -8.13 20.89
CA ARG A 31 -10.29 -8.84 20.68
C ARG A 31 -9.40 -8.56 21.89
N VAL A 32 -9.34 -9.50 22.83
CA VAL A 32 -8.63 -9.34 24.10
C VAL A 32 -7.26 -10.02 24.04
N CYS A 33 -6.25 -9.36 24.60
CA CYS A 33 -4.89 -9.87 24.69
C CYS A 33 -4.82 -11.05 25.66
N GLY A 34 -4.45 -12.24 25.15
CA GLY A 34 -4.35 -13.47 25.96
C GLY A 34 -3.33 -13.44 27.10
N VAL A 35 -2.45 -12.41 27.15
CA VAL A 35 -1.48 -12.25 28.23
C VAL A 35 -2.03 -11.44 29.40
N CYS A 36 -2.71 -10.33 29.13
CA CYS A 36 -3.01 -9.32 30.16
C CYS A 36 -4.43 -8.77 30.13
N GLY A 37 -5.29 -9.23 29.22
CA GLY A 37 -6.67 -8.75 29.15
C GLY A 37 -6.87 -7.36 28.53
N ASP A 38 -5.81 -6.70 28.05
CA ASP A 38 -5.90 -5.41 27.34
C ASP A 38 -6.38 -5.59 25.89
N GLN A 39 -6.81 -4.52 25.22
CA GLN A 39 -7.26 -4.58 23.83
C GLN A 39 -6.13 -5.08 22.90
N ALA A 40 -6.37 -6.18 22.21
CA ALA A 40 -5.46 -6.75 21.22
C ALA A 40 -5.55 -5.98 19.91
N ARG A 41 -4.41 -5.86 19.21
CA ARG A 41 -4.33 -5.24 17.87
C ARG A 41 -4.22 -6.27 16.75
N GLY A 42 -3.87 -7.51 17.10
CA GLY A 42 -3.77 -8.62 16.17
C GLY A 42 -2.84 -9.70 16.71
N TYR A 43 -2.45 -10.61 15.82
CA TYR A 43 -1.50 -11.67 16.14
C TYR A 43 -0.06 -11.13 16.13
N HIS A 44 0.67 -11.42 17.19
CA HIS A 44 2.09 -11.10 17.30
C HIS A 44 2.83 -12.33 17.78
N PHE A 45 3.80 -12.78 16.99
CA PHE A 45 4.58 -13.98 17.28
C PHE A 45 3.69 -15.20 17.54
N ASN A 46 2.65 -15.41 16.73
CA ASN A 46 1.69 -16.53 16.82
C ASN A 46 0.65 -16.47 17.96
N ALA A 47 0.42 -15.31 18.59
CA ALA A 47 -0.67 -15.17 19.57
C ALA A 47 -1.38 -13.80 19.50
N LEU A 48 -2.68 -13.78 19.76
CA LEU A 48 -3.50 -12.56 19.83
C LEU A 48 -3.10 -11.71 21.05
N THR A 49 -2.48 -10.56 20.82
CA THR A 49 -1.92 -9.74 21.91
C THR A 49 -2.04 -8.24 21.67
N CYS A 50 -1.84 -7.46 22.73
CA CYS A 50 -1.70 -6.00 22.65
C CYS A 50 -0.26 -5.59 22.32
N GLU A 51 -0.09 -4.34 21.84
CA GLU A 51 1.23 -3.77 21.53
C GLU A 51 2.21 -3.79 22.72
N GLY A 52 1.68 -3.65 23.93
CA GLY A 52 2.48 -3.72 25.16
C GLY A 52 3.12 -5.09 25.37
N CYS A 53 2.40 -6.18 25.09
CA CYS A 53 2.90 -7.55 25.25
C CYS A 53 3.78 -7.98 24.08
N LYS A 54 3.45 -7.56 22.85
CA LYS A 54 4.33 -7.67 21.67
C LYS A 54 5.72 -7.09 21.94
N GLY A 55 5.77 -5.83 22.36
CA GLY A 55 7.05 -5.15 22.63
C GLY A 55 7.81 -5.76 23.82
N PHE A 56 7.09 -6.18 24.86
CA PHE A 56 7.69 -6.85 26.00
C PHE A 56 8.33 -8.19 25.61
N PHE A 57 7.61 -9.06 24.90
CA PHE A 57 8.10 -10.36 24.47
C PHE A 57 9.36 -10.24 23.61
N ARG A 58 9.36 -9.34 22.61
CA ARG A 58 10.54 -9.07 21.78
C ARG A 58 11.77 -8.69 22.61
N ARG A 59 11.63 -7.76 23.57
CA ARG A 59 12.75 -7.32 24.42
C ARG A 59 13.23 -8.42 25.37
N ALA A 60 12.31 -9.23 25.91
CA ALA A 60 12.65 -10.33 26.81
C ALA A 60 13.50 -11.39 26.09
N ILE A 61 13.15 -11.72 24.84
CA ILE A 61 13.92 -12.64 23.99
C ILE A 61 15.28 -12.05 23.61
N GLN A 62 15.32 -10.82 23.09
CA GLN A 62 16.56 -10.21 22.58
C GLN A 62 17.62 -10.01 23.66
N ARG A 63 17.20 -9.64 24.88
CA ARG A 63 18.14 -9.39 25.98
C ARG A 63 18.54 -10.66 26.76
N SER A 64 18.05 -11.83 26.33
CA SER A 64 18.21 -13.11 27.04
C SER A 64 18.03 -12.96 28.56
N MET A 65 17.05 -12.14 28.96
CA MET A 65 16.99 -11.62 30.32
C MET A 65 16.57 -12.74 31.26
N GLN A 66 17.40 -13.02 32.28
CA GLN A 66 17.01 -13.90 33.37
C GLN A 66 15.96 -13.18 34.21
N LEU A 67 14.69 -13.46 33.94
CA LEU A 67 13.57 -12.86 34.64
C LEU A 67 13.31 -13.63 35.94
N HIS A 68 13.42 -12.96 37.08
CA HIS A 68 13.03 -13.51 38.38
C HIS A 68 11.67 -12.96 38.81
N CYS A 69 10.82 -13.82 39.40
CA CYS A 69 9.56 -13.39 39.99
C CYS A 69 9.83 -12.90 41.42
N PRO A 70 9.45 -11.67 41.80
CA PRO A 70 9.59 -11.19 43.17
C PRO A 70 8.53 -11.77 44.13
N PHE A 71 7.70 -12.68 43.66
CA PHE A 71 6.60 -13.33 44.39
C PHE A 71 6.77 -14.86 44.31
N MET A 72 5.69 -15.62 44.04
CA MET A 72 5.71 -17.09 44.01
C MET A 72 5.56 -17.71 42.61
N ASN A 73 6.07 -17.05 41.56
CA ASN A 73 5.98 -17.51 40.16
C ASN A 73 4.55 -17.81 39.64
N ASN A 74 3.50 -17.31 40.30
CA ASN A 74 2.09 -17.58 39.98
C ASN A 74 1.26 -16.30 39.82
N CYS A 75 1.88 -15.17 39.46
CA CYS A 75 1.19 -13.89 39.39
C CYS A 75 0.12 -13.87 38.29
N ALA A 76 -1.11 -13.49 38.65
CA ALA A 76 -2.15 -13.18 37.68
C ALA A 76 -1.80 -11.90 36.91
N ILE A 77 -1.73 -11.99 35.59
CA ILE A 77 -1.32 -10.87 34.73
C ILE A 77 -2.56 -10.16 34.17
N THR A 78 -2.67 -8.87 34.45
CA THR A 78 -3.77 -7.97 34.04
C THR A 78 -3.21 -6.69 33.42
N LYS A 79 -4.05 -5.88 32.77
CA LYS A 79 -3.66 -4.60 32.15
C LYS A 79 -2.93 -3.68 33.13
N ASN A 80 -3.37 -3.66 34.39
CA ASN A 80 -2.89 -2.74 35.41
C ASN A 80 -1.60 -3.25 36.09
N ASN A 81 -1.46 -4.56 36.27
CA ASN A 81 -0.34 -5.15 37.02
C ASN A 81 0.74 -5.81 36.13
N ARG A 82 0.59 -5.85 34.80
CA ARG A 82 1.55 -6.48 33.87
C ARG A 82 2.98 -5.91 33.91
N ARG A 83 3.23 -4.86 34.68
CA ARG A 83 4.58 -4.32 34.91
C ARG A 83 5.21 -4.83 36.21
N SER A 84 4.39 -5.32 37.16
CA SER A 84 4.82 -5.72 38.49
C SER A 84 5.65 -7.00 38.50
N CYS A 85 5.41 -7.93 37.58
CA CYS A 85 6.19 -9.17 37.48
C CYS A 85 6.51 -9.51 36.02
N GLN A 86 7.78 -9.30 35.64
CA GLN A 86 8.25 -9.58 34.29
C GLN A 86 8.34 -11.10 34.03
N ALA A 87 8.79 -11.89 35.01
CA ALA A 87 8.92 -13.34 34.88
C ALA A 87 7.58 -14.03 34.58
N CYS A 88 6.56 -13.79 35.40
CA CYS A 88 5.24 -14.38 35.18
C CYS A 88 4.59 -13.88 33.88
N ARG A 89 4.82 -12.62 33.50
CA ARG A 89 4.35 -12.10 32.21
C ARG A 89 4.99 -12.82 31.02
N PHE A 90 6.30 -13.04 31.06
CA PHE A 90 7.00 -13.74 29.99
C PHE A 90 6.62 -15.22 29.92
N ASN A 91 6.46 -15.88 31.07
CA ASN A 91 5.93 -17.23 31.13
C ASN A 91 4.52 -17.30 30.55
N LYS A 92 3.64 -16.33 30.88
CA LYS A 92 2.31 -16.25 30.28
C LYS A 92 2.36 -16.05 28.76
N CYS A 93 3.24 -15.18 28.25
CA CYS A 93 3.47 -15.02 26.81
C CYS A 93 3.78 -16.37 26.13
N GLN A 94 4.71 -17.14 26.68
CA GLN A 94 5.05 -18.46 26.13
C GLN A 94 3.87 -19.44 26.26
N SER A 95 3.16 -19.44 27.38
CA SER A 95 2.04 -20.36 27.63
C SER A 95 0.87 -20.17 26.65
N ILE A 96 0.65 -18.94 26.16
CA ILE A 96 -0.39 -18.67 25.15
C ILE A 96 0.08 -18.91 23.71
N GLY A 97 1.31 -19.42 23.53
CA GLY A 97 1.84 -19.77 22.21
C GLY A 97 2.67 -18.68 21.52
N MET A 98 3.16 -17.66 22.25
CA MET A 98 4.11 -16.72 21.63
C MET A 98 5.44 -17.40 21.29
N ARG A 99 5.83 -17.34 20.02
CA ARG A 99 6.97 -18.06 19.44
C ARG A 99 8.25 -17.22 19.44
N ARG A 100 9.27 -17.73 20.14
CA ARG A 100 10.59 -17.07 20.26
C ARG A 100 11.36 -17.01 18.94
N ASP A 101 11.18 -18.02 18.10
CA ASP A 101 11.80 -18.16 16.78
C ASP A 101 11.26 -17.16 15.75
N MET A 102 10.05 -16.62 15.95
CA MET A 102 9.52 -15.53 15.14
C MET A 102 10.12 -14.16 15.47
N VAL A 103 10.94 -14.07 16.52
CA VAL A 103 11.69 -12.86 16.85
C VAL A 103 13.01 -12.88 16.09
N MET A 104 13.19 -11.97 15.13
CA MET A 104 14.44 -11.85 14.38
C MET A 104 15.64 -11.64 15.31
N SER A 105 16.75 -12.35 15.04
CA SER A 105 17.99 -12.18 15.79
C SER A 105 18.65 -10.83 15.48
N GLU A 106 19.55 -10.37 16.34
CA GLU A 106 20.31 -9.14 16.09
C GLU A 106 21.13 -9.21 14.79
N ARG A 107 21.66 -10.40 14.47
CA ARG A 107 22.34 -10.67 13.21
C ARG A 107 21.42 -10.45 12.02
N ASP A 108 20.23 -11.03 12.03
CA ASP A 108 19.27 -10.94 10.90
C ASP A 108 18.78 -9.51 10.71
N VAL A 109 18.57 -8.78 11.82
CA VAL A 109 18.21 -7.36 11.80
C VAL A 109 19.33 -6.54 11.17
N LEU A 110 20.59 -6.79 11.54
CA LEU A 110 21.74 -6.09 10.96
C LEU A 110 21.88 -6.39 9.46
N GLU A 111 21.77 -7.65 9.07
CA GLU A 111 21.84 -8.06 7.67
C GLU A 111 20.72 -7.41 6.84
N ARG A 112 19.49 -7.39 7.36
CA ARG A 112 18.37 -6.69 6.70
C ARG A 112 18.66 -5.20 6.54
N ARG A 113 19.21 -4.54 7.57
CA ARG A 113 19.60 -3.12 7.48
C ARG A 113 20.68 -2.89 6.42
N MET A 114 21.69 -3.75 6.37
CA MET A 114 22.76 -3.67 5.36
C MET A 114 22.21 -3.88 3.94
N ARG A 115 21.30 -4.84 3.75
CA ARG A 115 20.61 -5.08 2.47
C ARG A 115 19.80 -3.86 2.02
N ILE A 116 19.05 -3.24 2.92
CA ILE A 116 18.28 -2.02 2.63
C ILE A 116 19.22 -0.86 2.28
N LYS A 117 20.32 -0.67 3.05
CA LYS A 117 21.30 0.38 2.77
C LYS A 117 21.97 0.18 1.40
N LYS A 118 22.35 -1.05 1.06
CA LYS A 118 22.92 -1.39 -0.25
C LYS A 118 21.94 -1.11 -1.38
N ARG A 119 20.67 -1.47 -1.23
CA ARG A 119 19.61 -1.12 -2.19
C ARG A 119 19.55 0.39 -2.38
N LYS A 120 19.47 1.18 -1.31
CA LYS A 120 19.45 2.65 -1.38
C LYS A 120 20.70 3.28 -1.99
N MET A 121 21.86 2.62 -1.92
CA MET A 121 23.09 3.10 -2.57
C MET A 121 23.12 2.78 -4.08
N PHE A 122 22.48 1.69 -4.52
CA PHE A 122 22.38 1.28 -5.92
C PHE A 122 21.12 1.78 -6.62
N ASP A 123 20.13 2.26 -5.86
CA ASP A 123 18.98 3.01 -6.35
C ASP A 123 19.47 4.40 -6.76
N VAL A 124 20.20 4.43 -7.87
CA VAL A 124 20.45 5.67 -8.61
C VAL A 124 19.07 6.13 -9.05
N PRO A 125 18.61 7.36 -8.71
CA PRO A 125 17.39 7.90 -9.29
C PRO A 125 17.47 7.71 -10.80
N THR A 126 16.47 7.08 -11.42
CA THR A 126 16.45 6.91 -12.87
C THR A 126 16.67 8.28 -13.50
N GLN A 127 17.86 8.51 -14.03
CA GLN A 127 18.20 9.78 -14.65
C GLN A 127 17.54 9.74 -16.02
N LEU A 128 16.39 10.40 -16.14
CA LEU A 128 15.69 10.54 -17.40
C LEU A 128 16.54 11.41 -18.32
N SER A 129 16.62 11.06 -19.59
CA SER A 129 17.19 11.98 -20.57
C SER A 129 16.27 13.19 -20.73
N SER A 130 16.83 14.33 -21.15
CA SER A 130 16.04 15.54 -21.43
C SER A 130 14.86 15.25 -22.39
N GLN A 131 15.04 14.33 -23.35
CA GLN A 131 13.97 13.95 -24.28
C GLN A 131 12.86 13.14 -23.59
N GLN A 132 13.23 12.26 -22.64
CA GLN A 132 12.26 11.48 -21.88
C GLN A 132 11.44 12.36 -20.93
N GLU A 133 12.07 13.35 -20.30
CA GLU A 133 11.40 14.34 -19.46
C GLU A 133 10.39 15.16 -20.25
N GLU A 134 10.79 15.65 -21.43
CA GLU A 134 9.90 16.40 -22.34
C GLU A 134 8.70 15.55 -22.78
N THR A 135 8.94 14.30 -23.17
CA THR A 135 7.86 13.37 -23.55
C THR A 135 6.89 13.13 -22.39
N ILE A 136 7.39 12.92 -21.17
CA ILE A 136 6.54 12.73 -19.97
C ILE A 136 5.70 13.98 -19.73
N GLN A 137 6.30 15.17 -19.85
CA GLN A 137 5.62 16.44 -19.64
C GLN A 137 4.52 16.67 -20.69
N GLU A 138 4.78 16.34 -21.95
CA GLU A 138 3.79 16.39 -23.02
C GLU A 138 2.60 15.47 -22.73
N LEU A 139 2.86 14.21 -22.34
CA LEU A 139 1.81 13.24 -22.01
C LEU A 139 0.97 13.67 -20.81
N LEU A 140 1.59 14.20 -19.76
CA LEU A 140 0.86 14.71 -18.59
C LEU A 140 0.00 15.92 -18.95
N CYS A 141 0.51 16.82 -19.79
CA CYS A 141 -0.24 17.98 -20.28
C CYS A 141 -1.43 17.55 -21.15
N GLY A 142 -1.21 16.62 -22.08
CA GLY A 142 -2.25 16.01 -22.90
C GLY A 142 -3.33 15.36 -22.04
N HIS A 143 -2.94 14.58 -21.03
CA HIS A 143 -3.88 14.00 -20.08
C HIS A 143 -4.65 15.10 -19.33
N HIS A 144 -4.01 16.10 -18.73
CA HIS A 144 -4.73 17.15 -17.99
C HIS A 144 -5.66 18.01 -18.86
N SER A 145 -5.32 18.21 -20.14
CA SER A 145 -6.13 19.00 -21.07
C SER A 145 -7.30 18.23 -21.69
N THR A 146 -7.17 16.90 -21.81
CA THR A 146 -8.21 16.04 -22.42
C THR A 146 -8.98 15.20 -21.42
N PHE A 147 -8.49 15.08 -20.18
CA PHE A 147 -9.16 14.35 -19.12
C PHE A 147 -10.38 15.13 -18.67
N ASP A 148 -11.53 14.68 -19.15
CA ASP A 148 -12.82 15.12 -18.67
C ASP A 148 -13.16 14.35 -17.38
N SER A 149 -13.10 15.03 -16.25
CA SER A 149 -13.53 14.49 -14.95
C SER A 149 -14.98 13.98 -14.97
N GLU A 150 -15.83 14.55 -15.84
CA GLU A 150 -17.23 14.17 -16.01
C GLU A 150 -17.39 12.81 -16.73
N PHE A 151 -16.33 12.31 -17.38
CA PHE A 151 -16.29 10.96 -17.98
C PHE A 151 -16.51 9.85 -16.95
N SER A 152 -16.10 10.06 -15.69
CA SER A 152 -16.38 9.12 -14.58
C SER A 152 -17.87 8.98 -14.25
N ARG A 153 -18.70 9.92 -14.70
CA ARG A 153 -20.15 9.96 -14.52
C ARG A 153 -20.91 9.42 -15.74
N PHE A 154 -20.21 9.15 -16.84
CA PHE A 154 -20.79 8.63 -18.07
C PHE A 154 -21.06 7.12 -17.94
N SER A 155 -22.24 6.76 -17.45
CA SER A 155 -22.74 5.37 -17.38
C SER A 155 -23.29 4.85 -18.72
N GLY A 156 -23.09 5.58 -19.82
CA GLY A 156 -23.71 5.34 -21.12
C GLY A 156 -22.78 4.78 -22.19
N PHE A 157 -21.88 3.84 -21.87
CA PHE A 157 -21.25 3.07 -22.93
C PHE A 157 -22.34 2.24 -23.61
N ARG A 158 -22.67 2.56 -24.87
CA ARG A 158 -23.28 1.59 -25.77
C ARG A 158 -22.14 0.84 -26.44
N PRO A 159 -21.84 -0.41 -26.07
CA PRO A 159 -20.98 -1.25 -26.88
C PRO A 159 -21.53 -1.26 -28.31
N MET A 160 -20.66 -1.16 -29.30
CA MET A 160 -21.06 -1.32 -30.70
C MET A 160 -21.66 -2.72 -30.86
N ASP A 161 -22.99 -2.80 -30.99
CA ASP A 161 -23.71 -4.04 -31.27
C ASP A 161 -23.27 -4.58 -32.63
N ARG A 162 -22.31 -5.51 -32.61
CA ARG A 162 -21.81 -6.23 -33.79
C ARG A 162 -22.71 -7.41 -34.18
N ILE A 163 -24.04 -7.26 -34.06
CA ILE A 163 -24.99 -8.35 -34.35
C ILE A 163 -25.74 -8.08 -35.67
N ILE A 164 -25.21 -8.70 -36.73
CA ILE A 164 -25.86 -9.32 -37.90
C ILE A 164 -27.27 -8.80 -38.27
N LEU A 165 -27.34 -7.94 -39.30
CA LEU A 165 -28.58 -7.65 -40.02
C LEU A 165 -29.00 -8.86 -40.88
N SER A 166 -30.04 -9.58 -40.44
CA SER A 166 -30.77 -10.51 -41.29
C SER A 166 -31.61 -9.75 -42.32
N VAL A 167 -31.49 -10.20 -43.56
CA VAL A 167 -32.21 -9.78 -44.75
C VAL A 167 -33.72 -9.95 -44.57
N SER A 168 -34.48 -8.86 -44.47
CA SER A 168 -35.83 -8.70 -45.06
C SER A 168 -36.53 -7.44 -44.53
N GLU A 169 -36.46 -6.33 -45.29
CA GLU A 169 -37.59 -5.40 -45.53
C GLU A 169 -37.10 -4.22 -46.38
N TYR A 170 -37.04 -4.43 -47.69
CA TYR A 170 -37.08 -3.34 -48.65
C TYR A 170 -38.53 -3.08 -49.01
N ASN A 171 -39.06 -1.91 -48.64
CA ASN A 171 -39.78 -1.01 -49.54
C ASN A 171 -40.36 0.20 -48.79
N GLN A 172 -39.62 1.32 -48.75
CA GLN A 172 -40.13 2.61 -49.22
C GLN A 172 -38.98 3.64 -49.39
N PRO A 173 -38.97 4.46 -50.46
CA PRO A 173 -37.87 5.36 -50.74
C PRO A 173 -38.09 6.73 -50.08
N THR A 174 -37.14 7.19 -49.26
CA THR A 174 -37.01 8.61 -48.95
C THR A 174 -35.54 9.03 -49.07
N SER A 175 -35.22 9.65 -50.19
CA SER A 175 -33.96 10.35 -50.43
C SER A 175 -33.85 11.57 -49.50
N LYS A 176 -32.85 11.57 -48.61
CA LYS A 176 -32.22 12.82 -48.15
C LYS A 176 -30.70 12.62 -48.10
N PRO A 177 -29.90 13.51 -48.73
CA PRO A 177 -28.45 13.38 -48.74
C PRO A 177 -27.86 13.62 -47.34
N PHE A 178 -26.85 12.82 -47.02
CA PHE A 178 -25.98 12.98 -45.86
C PHE A 178 -25.21 14.30 -45.99
N GLN A 179 -25.32 15.16 -44.98
CA GLN A 179 -24.48 16.37 -44.87
C GLN A 179 -23.36 16.06 -43.88
N PRO A 180 -22.08 16.12 -44.29
CA PRO A 180 -20.97 16.05 -43.35
C PRO A 180 -21.01 17.28 -42.44
N LEU A 181 -20.91 17.07 -41.13
CA LEU A 181 -20.54 18.16 -40.21
C LEU A 181 -19.05 18.46 -40.41
N THR A 182 -18.74 19.18 -41.48
CA THR A 182 -17.57 20.05 -41.50
C THR A 182 -17.95 21.29 -40.73
N ASN A 183 -17.21 21.59 -39.66
CA ASN A 183 -16.66 22.92 -39.34
C ASN A 183 -16.14 22.90 -37.90
N CYS A 184 -14.85 22.63 -37.72
CA CYS A 184 -14.12 23.19 -36.60
C CYS A 184 -13.57 24.52 -37.10
N SER A 185 -14.16 25.64 -36.66
CA SER A 185 -13.63 26.96 -36.93
C SER A 185 -12.28 27.08 -36.23
N THR A 186 -11.22 27.18 -37.03
CA THR A 186 -9.90 27.61 -36.58
C THR A 186 -10.02 29.06 -36.09
N GLY A 187 -10.42 29.22 -34.83
CA GLY A 187 -10.32 30.46 -34.08
C GLY A 187 -8.89 30.58 -33.55
N THR A 188 -8.18 31.57 -34.07
CA THR A 188 -6.89 32.05 -33.58
C THR A 188 -6.93 32.28 -32.07
N CYS A 189 -6.15 31.51 -31.30
CA CYS A 189 -5.90 31.80 -29.89
C CYS A 189 -4.85 32.93 -29.79
N THR A 190 -5.33 34.16 -29.66
CA THR A 190 -4.51 35.30 -29.24
C THR A 190 -4.21 35.20 -27.76
N GLU A 191 -2.93 35.32 -27.39
CA GLU A 191 -2.48 35.52 -26.02
C GLU A 191 -3.22 36.68 -25.35
N SER A 192 -3.73 36.45 -24.13
CA SER A 192 -3.82 37.47 -23.08
C SER A 192 -4.09 36.79 -21.74
N SER A 193 -3.01 36.68 -20.98
CA SER A 193 -2.90 36.86 -19.53
C SER A 193 -4.21 37.10 -18.74
N LYS A 194 -4.46 36.22 -17.76
CA LYS A 194 -4.76 36.58 -16.35
C LYS A 194 -4.92 35.34 -15.45
N SER A 195 -3.96 35.21 -14.54
CA SER A 195 -4.12 34.87 -13.11
C SER A 195 -5.12 33.77 -12.72
N ALA A 196 -4.59 32.58 -12.41
CA ALA A 196 -5.11 31.73 -11.34
C ALA A 196 -3.94 31.35 -10.44
N THR A 197 -4.06 31.70 -9.17
CA THR A 197 -3.09 31.43 -8.10
C THR A 197 -3.16 29.96 -7.70
N ASP A 198 -2.08 29.22 -7.92
CA ASP A 198 -1.88 27.91 -7.30
C ASP A 198 -1.35 28.06 -5.87
N PRO A 199 -1.98 27.41 -4.88
CA PRO A 199 -1.44 27.34 -3.53
C PRO A 199 -0.64 26.04 -3.39
N ARG A 200 0.70 26.14 -3.43
CA ARG A 200 1.68 25.36 -2.64
C ARG A 200 2.98 25.12 -3.40
N THR A 201 4.05 25.77 -2.93
CA THR A 201 5.37 25.14 -2.69
C THR A 201 6.12 26.05 -1.72
N SER A 202 6.43 25.54 -0.53
CA SER A 202 7.80 25.22 -0.03
C SER A 202 8.64 26.48 0.22
N SER A 203 9.38 26.66 1.31
CA SER A 203 10.35 25.73 1.88
C SER A 203 11.04 26.43 3.06
N HIS A 204 11.53 25.63 4.01
CA HIS A 204 12.48 26.05 5.03
C HIS A 204 13.75 26.64 4.41
N ALA A 205 14.19 27.78 4.94
CA ALA A 205 15.55 28.30 4.80
C ALA A 205 16.23 28.29 6.18
N ASN A 206 17.37 27.60 6.25
CA ASN A 206 18.33 27.70 7.33
C ASN A 206 18.99 29.09 7.29
N SER A 207 19.25 29.68 8.46
CA SER A 207 20.23 30.75 8.60
C SER A 207 20.87 30.66 9.98
N SER A 208 22.16 30.36 9.97
CA SER A 208 23.08 30.50 11.09
C SER A 208 23.53 31.95 11.19
N SER A 209 23.49 32.55 12.39
CA SER A 209 24.30 33.73 12.70
C SER A 209 24.63 33.79 14.19
N HIS A 210 25.95 33.81 14.44
CA HIS A 210 26.63 34.22 15.66
C HIS A 210 26.20 35.61 16.14
N THR A 211 26.07 35.78 17.47
CA THR A 211 26.46 36.98 18.21
C THR A 211 26.88 36.57 19.63
N GLY A 212 28.04 37.02 20.09
CA GLY A 212 28.57 36.75 21.43
C GLY A 212 28.32 37.87 22.43
N GLY A 213 28.81 37.63 23.67
CA GLY A 213 29.24 38.66 24.62
C GLY A 213 28.24 39.04 25.71
N GLY A 214 28.58 38.71 26.98
CA GLY A 214 27.87 39.19 28.16
C GLY A 214 28.35 38.59 29.48
N GLN A 215 29.59 38.94 29.88
CA GLN A 215 30.00 39.18 31.27
C GLN A 215 30.87 40.42 31.27
#